data_AF-G6AGT5-F1
#
_entry.id   AF-G6AGT5-F1
#
_cell.length_a   1.000
_cell.length_b   1.000
_cell.length_c   1.000
_cell.angle_alpha   90.00
_cell.angle_beta   90.00
_cell.angle_gamma   90.00
#
_symmetry.space_group_name_H-M   'P 1'
#
loop_
_entity.id
_entity.type
_entity.pdbx_description
1 polymer ?
#
loop_
_entity_poly.entity_id
_entity_poly.type
_entity_poly.pdbx_seq_one_letter_code
_entity_poly.pdbx_strand_id
1 'polypeptide(L)'
;MCTVNMKEVLASHNSLPEAGNTFYNTIVGAIASDEKVVVNMEGVSSLPSMFLNVSIGRIIDEYDMATLKKHIMFLKITKQQADRLKDYLLRYNETPKDA
;
A
#
# COMPACT_ATOMS: atom_id res chain seq x y z
N MET A 1 2.13 -13.62 -9.82
CA MET A 1 1.60 -13.18 -8.51
C MET A 1 2.76 -13.11 -7.55
N CYS A 2 2.95 -11.99 -6.84
CA CYS A 2 4.03 -11.82 -5.88
C CYS A 2 3.46 -11.70 -4.45
N THR A 3 4.14 -12.30 -3.47
CA THR A 3 3.82 -12.13 -2.04
C THR A 3 4.89 -11.26 -1.39
N VAL A 4 4.47 -10.19 -0.73
CA VAL A 4 5.33 -9.24 -0.02
C VAL A 4 5.15 -9.41 1.48
N ASN A 5 6.25 -9.59 2.21
CA ASN A 5 6.24 -9.55 3.66
C ASN A 5 6.33 -8.09 4.13
N MET A 6 5.21 -7.51 4.56
CA MET A 6 5.16 -6.10 4.92
C MET A 6 5.99 -5.78 6.17
N LYS A 7 6.14 -6.73 7.11
CA LYS A 7 7.02 -6.55 8.27
C LYS A 7 8.47 -6.37 7.83
N GLU A 8 8.92 -7.17 6.85
CA GLU A 8 10.28 -7.05 6.31
C GLU A 8 10.44 -5.74 5.56
N VAL A 9 9.49 -5.34 4.71
CA VAL A 9 9.53 -4.04 4.01
C VAL A 9 9.65 -2.88 4.99
N LEU A 10 8.90 -2.90 6.10
CA LEU A 10 8.98 -1.84 7.11
C LEU A 10 10.29 -1.86 7.90
N ALA A 11 10.97 -3.02 8.01
CA ALA A 11 12.19 -3.19 8.79
C ALA A 11 13.48 -3.11 7.95
N SER A 12 13.41 -3.34 6.64
CA SER A 12 14.56 -3.47 5.73
C SER A 12 15.13 -2.13 5.26
N HIS A 13 14.45 -1.02 5.58
CA HIS A 13 14.84 0.31 5.13
C HIS A 13 15.14 1.24 6.29
N ASN A 14 16.05 2.18 6.05
CA ASN A 14 16.47 3.14 7.07
C ASN A 14 15.37 4.16 7.39
N SER A 15 14.33 4.25 6.54
CA SER A 15 13.23 5.19 6.70
C SER A 15 11.91 4.70 6.12
N LEU A 16 10.80 5.24 6.62
CA LEU A 16 9.45 4.95 6.11
C LEU A 16 9.23 5.38 4.65
N PRO A 17 9.76 6.52 4.17
CA PRO A 17 9.68 6.89 2.75
C PRO A 17 10.38 5.88 1.83
N GLU A 18 11.57 5.39 2.20
CA GLU A 18 12.28 4.37 1.41
C GLU A 18 11.49 3.07 1.36
N ALA A 19 10.99 2.59 2.50
CA ALA A 19 10.13 1.41 2.56
C ALA A 19 8.89 1.55 1.68
N GLY A 20 8.25 2.72 1.72
CA GLY A 20 7.08 3.01 0.90
C GLY A 20 7.41 3.06 -0.59
N ASN A 21 8.57 3.61 -0.98
CA ASN A 21 9.02 3.63 -2.37
C ASN A 21 9.31 2.21 -2.90
N THR A 22 9.92 1.35 -2.09
CA THR A 22 10.10 -0.08 -2.43
C THR A 22 8.77 -0.77 -2.65
N PHE A 23 7.80 -0.53 -1.76
CA PHE A 23 6.46 -1.11 -1.89
C PHE A 23 5.72 -0.58 -3.11
N TYR A 24 5.79 0.73 -3.38
CA TYR A 24 5.27 1.36 -4.59
C TYR A 24 5.82 0.68 -5.86
N ASN A 25 7.14 0.54 -5.98
CA ASN A 25 7.78 -0.07 -7.14
C ASN A 25 7.33 -1.53 -7.33
N THR A 26 7.09 -2.24 -6.24
CA THR A 26 6.56 -3.62 -6.28
C THR A 26 5.14 -3.65 -6.86
N ILE A 27 4.28 -2.71 -6.46
CA ILE A 27 2.92 -2.59 -7.00
C ILE A 27 2.94 -2.20 -8.48
N VAL A 28 3.78 -1.23 -8.87
CA VAL A 28 3.93 -0.82 -10.27
C VAL A 28 4.38 -1.98 -11.15
N GLY A 29 5.36 -2.76 -10.70
CA GLY A 29 5.80 -3.96 -11.43
C GLY A 29 4.66 -4.97 -11.64
N ALA A 30 3.82 -5.15 -10.62
CA ALA A 30 2.65 -6.02 -10.71
C ALA A 30 1.59 -5.46 -11.65
N ILE A 31 1.29 -4.16 -11.62
CA ILE A 31 0.38 -3.49 -12.55
C ILE A 31 0.87 -3.69 -13.99
N ALA A 32 2.16 -3.45 -14.26
CA ALA A 32 2.74 -3.59 -15.59
C ALA A 32 2.66 -5.02 -16.14
N SER A 33 2.61 -6.02 -15.25
CA SER A 33 2.53 -7.44 -15.61
C SER A 33 1.09 -7.99 -15.52
N ASP A 34 0.10 -7.13 -15.27
CA ASP A 34 -1.29 -7.47 -14.94
C ASP A 34 -1.44 -8.50 -13.80
N GLU A 35 -0.49 -8.51 -12.86
CA GLU A 35 -0.43 -9.43 -11.74
C GLU A 35 -0.93 -8.81 -10.43
N LYS A 36 -1.16 -9.66 -9.42
CA LYS A 36 -1.51 -9.21 -8.07
C LYS A 36 -0.31 -9.26 -7.11
N VAL A 37 -0.28 -8.29 -6.20
CA VAL A 37 0.56 -8.26 -4.99
C VAL A 37 -0.27 -8.72 -3.80
N VAL A 38 0.18 -9.80 -3.16
CA VAL A 38 -0.36 -10.30 -1.89
C VAL A 38 0.49 -9.76 -0.75
N VAL A 39 -0.08 -8.89 0.07
CA VAL A 39 0.61 -8.26 1.19
C VAL A 39 0.38 -9.08 2.45
N ASN A 40 1.40 -9.77 2.93
CA ASN A 40 1.37 -10.46 4.22
C ASN A 40 1.60 -9.45 5.35
N MET A 41 0.59 -9.30 6.20
CA MET A 41 0.54 -8.35 7.33
C MET A 41 0.98 -8.98 8.65
N GLU A 42 1.43 -10.23 8.66
CA GLU A 42 1.88 -10.94 9.86
C GLU A 42 3.02 -10.19 10.58
N GLY A 43 2.79 -9.88 11.86
CA GLY A 43 3.76 -9.17 12.69
C GLY A 43 3.91 -7.68 12.35
N VAL A 44 3.06 -7.11 11.49
CA VAL A 44 2.94 -5.66 11.32
C VAL A 44 2.13 -5.09 12.47
N SER A 45 2.59 -4.03 13.13
CA SER A 45 1.85 -3.37 14.20
C SER A 45 0.97 -2.22 13.67
N SER A 46 1.50 -1.44 12.72
CA SER A 46 0.80 -0.31 12.12
C SER A 46 1.34 0.02 10.74
N LEU A 47 0.54 0.74 9.94
CA LEU A 47 0.95 1.32 8.65
C LEU A 47 0.97 2.86 8.76
N PRO A 48 2.12 3.49 9.02
CA PRO A 48 2.24 4.93 9.16
C PRO A 48 1.75 5.68 7.91
N SER A 49 1.12 6.86 8.09
CA SER A 49 0.60 7.65 6.97
C SER A 49 1.71 8.07 5.98
N MET A 50 2.91 8.36 6.48
CA MET A 50 4.07 8.68 5.63
C MET A 50 4.39 7.53 4.66
N PHE A 51 4.43 6.30 5.15
CA PHE A 51 4.62 5.10 4.33
C PHE A 51 3.48 4.94 3.32
N LEU A 52 2.23 5.12 3.76
CA LEU A 52 1.06 4.98 2.89
C LEU A 52 1.05 6.01 1.76
N ASN A 53 1.38 7.27 2.06
CA ASN A 53 1.39 8.37 1.09
C ASN A 53 2.38 8.13 -0.04
N VAL A 54 3.61 7.71 0.27
CA VAL A 54 4.62 7.44 -0.75
C VAL A 54 4.41 6.09 -1.46
N SER A 55 3.46 5.27 -1.00
CA SER A 55 3.13 3.97 -1.59
C SER A 55 1.72 3.93 -2.18
N ILE A 56 0.73 3.53 -1.39
CA ILE A 56 -0.67 3.36 -1.77
C ILE A 56 -1.27 4.68 -2.29
N GLY A 57 -1.01 5.81 -1.60
CA GLY A 57 -1.49 7.13 -2.02
C GLY A 57 -0.98 7.49 -3.41
N ARG A 58 0.33 7.35 -3.63
CA ARG A 58 0.97 7.57 -4.92
C ARG A 58 0.41 6.70 -6.05
N ILE A 59 0.04 5.43 -5.79
CA ILE A 59 -0.62 4.58 -6.80
C ILE A 59 -2.00 5.14 -7.17
N ILE A 60 -2.75 5.68 -6.20
CA ILE A 60 -4.07 6.28 -6.45
C ILE A 60 -3.95 7.57 -7.27
N ASP A 61 -2.88 8.34 -7.04
CA ASP A 61 -2.61 9.58 -7.76
C ASP A 61 -2.22 9.31 -9.22
N GLU A 62 -1.35 8.34 -9.46
CA GLU A 62 -0.78 8.08 -10.78
C GLU A 62 -1.60 7.11 -11.65
N TYR A 63 -2.36 6.19 -11.05
CA TYR A 63 -3.17 5.19 -11.78
C TYR A 63 -4.66 5.42 -11.54
N ASP A 64 -5.15 5.04 -10.34
CA ASP A 64 -6.46 5.33 -9.76
C ASP A 64 -6.77 4.30 -8.64
N MET A 65 -7.89 4.52 -7.94
CA MET A 65 -8.36 3.61 -6.89
C MET A 65 -8.81 2.25 -7.45
N ALA A 66 -9.31 2.19 -8.68
CA ALA A 66 -9.80 0.95 -9.29
C ALA A 66 -8.63 -0.02 -9.56
N THR A 67 -7.54 0.49 -10.13
CA THR A 67 -6.28 -0.19 -10.41
C THR A 67 -5.66 -0.71 -9.12
N LEU A 68 -5.58 0.13 -8.08
CA LEU A 68 -5.07 -0.31 -6.79
C LEU A 68 -5.87 -1.52 -6.23
N LYS A 69 -7.20 -1.46 -6.27
CA LYS A 69 -8.08 -2.55 -5.80
C LYS A 69 -7.98 -3.81 -6.67
N LYS A 70 -7.70 -3.68 -7.96
CA LYS A 70 -7.51 -4.81 -8.89
C LYS A 70 -6.23 -5.60 -8.56
N HIS A 71 -5.16 -4.87 -8.18
CA HIS A 71 -3.81 -5.43 -8.08
C HIS A 71 -3.33 -5.73 -6.64
N ILE A 72 -4.00 -5.27 -5.59
CA ILE A 72 -3.62 -5.56 -4.19
C ILE A 72 -4.58 -6.51 -3.50
N MET A 73 -4.02 -7.45 -2.74
CA MET A 73 -4.73 -8.28 -1.76
C MET A 73 -3.96 -8.30 -0.43
N PHE A 74 -4.66 -8.40 0.70
CA PHE A 74 -4.04 -8.47 2.03
C PHE A 74 -4.25 -9.84 2.66
N LEU A 75 -3.20 -10.40 3.26
CA LEU A 75 -3.20 -11.68 3.97
C LEU A 75 -2.79 -11.46 5.43
N LYS A 76 -3.43 -12.20 6.36
CA LYS A 76 -3.20 -12.10 7.82
C LYS A 76 -3.35 -10.67 8.37
N ILE A 77 -4.19 -9.85 7.72
CA ILE A 77 -4.52 -8.51 8.19
C ILE A 77 -5.47 -8.57 9.39
N THR A 78 -5.20 -7.76 10.41
CA THR A 78 -6.11 -7.62 11.55
C THR A 78 -7.23 -6.63 11.24
N LYS A 79 -8.35 -6.72 11.97
CA LYS A 79 -9.47 -5.78 11.81
C LYS A 79 -9.02 -4.32 11.98
N GLN A 80 -8.21 -4.03 13.00
CA GLN A 80 -7.69 -2.69 13.26
C GLN A 80 -6.84 -2.15 12.09
N GLN A 81 -6.01 -2.99 11.48
CA GLN A 81 -5.21 -2.59 10.31
C GLN A 81 -6.10 -2.35 9.09
N ALA A 82 -7.11 -3.20 8.88
CA ALA A 82 -8.05 -3.06 7.78
C ALA A 82 -8.90 -1.77 7.93
N ASP A 83 -9.38 -1.48 9.14
CA ASP A 83 -10.12 -0.25 9.44
C ASP A 83 -9.23 0.98 9.18
N ARG A 84 -7.97 0.97 9.65
CA ARG A 84 -7.01 2.05 9.37
C ARG A 84 -6.76 2.26 7.87
N LEU A 85 -6.59 1.18 7.10
CA LEU A 85 -6.42 1.27 5.64
C LEU A 85 -7.68 1.81 4.97
N LYS A 86 -8.86 1.36 5.41
CA LYS A 86 -10.14 1.87 4.91
C LYS A 86 -10.28 3.37 5.19
N ASP A 87 -9.99 3.81 6.40
CA ASP A 87 -10.03 5.23 6.79
C ASP A 87 -9.03 6.07 6.00
N TYR A 88 -7.87 5.51 5.68
CA TYR A 88 -6.90 6.15 4.80
C TYR A 88 -7.46 6.32 3.37
N LEU A 89 -7.99 5.25 2.78
CA LEU A 89 -8.53 5.26 1.41
C LEU A 89 -9.76 6.15 1.27
N LEU A 90 -10.64 6.18 2.28
CA LEU A 90 -11.82 7.05 2.29
C LEU A 90 -11.42 8.52 2.26
N ARG A 91 -10.47 8.93 3.12
CA ARG A 91 -9.96 10.30 3.13
C ARG A 91 -9.34 10.68 1.79
N TYR A 92 -8.59 9.78 1.16
CA TYR A 92 -8.02 10.02 -0.17
C TYR A 92 -9.09 10.25 -1.24
N ASN A 93 -10.22 9.55 -1.16
CA ASN A 93 -11.32 9.69 -2.10
C ASN A 93 -12.15 10.96 -1.86
N GLU A 94 -12.13 11.50 -0.64
CA GLU A 94 -12.85 12.72 -0.23
C GLU A 94 -12.02 14.00 -0.41
N THR A 95 -10.71 13.90 -0.65
CA THR A 95 -9.84 15.07 -0.84
C THR A 95 -9.92 15.51 -2.30
N PRO A 96 -10.31 16.77 -2.61
CA PRO A 96 -10.31 17.29 -3.99
C PRO A 96 -8.91 17.20 -4.59
N LYS A 97 -8.79 16.72 -5.82
CA LYS A 97 -7.51 16.59 -6.54
C LYS A 97 -6.90 17.93 -6.99
N ASP A 98 -7.54 19.05 -6.68
CA ASP A 98 -7.11 20.40 -7.05
C ASP A 98 -7.22 21.32 -5.82
N ALA A 99 -6.09 21.59 -5.16
CA ALA A 99 -5.89 22.72 -4.25
C ALA A 99 -4.49 23.29 -4.49
#